data_AF-A0A7X2N0U4-F1
#
_entry.id   AF-A0A7X2N0U4-F1
#
_cell.length_a   1.000
_cell.length_b   1.000
_cell.length_c   1.000
_cell.angle_alpha   90.00
_cell.angle_beta   90.00
_cell.angle_gamma   90.00
#
_symmetry.space_group_name_H-M   'P 1'
#
loop_
_entity.id
_entity.type
_entity.pdbx_description
1 polymer ?
#
loop_
_entity_poly.entity_id
_entity_poly.type
_entity_poly.pdbx_seq_one_letter_code
_entity_poly.pdbx_strand_id
1 'polypeptide(L)' 'MDKSTHEMRLMKWTAIIKECRSSGKTVTAWCSENNISSKSFYYWQRKVRNTV' A
#
# COMPACT_ATOMS: atom_id res chain seq x y z
N MET A 1 3.77 -22.68 8.48
CA MET A 1 2.53 -21.88 8.56
C MET A 1 2.51 -21.00 7.33
N ASP A 2 1.91 -21.50 6.25
CA ASP A 2 1.73 -20.75 5.01
C ASP A 2 0.73 -19.63 5.28
N LYS A 3 1.23 -18.42 5.49
CA LYS A 3 0.39 -17.22 5.42
C LYS A 3 -0.19 -17.20 4.03
N SER A 4 -1.50 -17.42 3.92
CA SER A 4 -2.24 -17.37 2.67
C SER A 4 -1.79 -16.15 1.87
N THR A 5 -1.53 -16.31 0.57
CA THR A 5 -1.02 -15.25 -0.34
C THR A 5 -1.75 -13.91 -0.18
N HIS A 6 -3.01 -13.94 0.26
CA HIS A 6 -3.81 -12.78 0.64
C HIS A 6 -3.23 -11.97 1.81
N GLU A 7 -2.88 -12.61 2.92
CA GLU A 7 -2.32 -11.95 4.11
C GLU A 7 -0.96 -11.33 3.81
N MET A 8 -0.12 -12.04 3.05
CA MET A 8 1.18 -11.52 2.61
C MET A 8 1.02 -10.23 1.78
N ARG A 9 0.05 -10.21 0.86
CA ARG A 9 -0.26 -9.02 0.06
C ARG A 9 -0.77 -7.88 0.93
N LEU A 10 -1.67 -8.16 1.88
CA LEU A 10 -2.17 -7.15 2.82
C LEU A 10 -1.07 -6.55 3.69
N MET A 11 -0.16 -7.38 4.21
CA MET A 11 1.00 -6.91 4.98
C MET A 11 1.89 -5.99 4.12
N LYS A 12 2.19 -6.39 2.88
CA LYS A 12 2.98 -5.58 1.95
C LYS A 12 2.31 -4.24 1.63
N TRP A 13 1.02 -4.26 1.31
CA TRP A 13 0.24 -3.05 1.02
C TRP A 13 0.16 -2.11 2.22
N THR A 14 0.00 -2.67 3.42
CA THR A 14 -0.02 -1.90 4.67
C THR A 14 1.32 -1.21 4.92
N ALA A 15 2.44 -1.90 4.68
CA ALA A 15 3.78 -1.32 4.80
C ALA A 15 3.98 -0.15 3.84
N ILE A 16 3.64 -0.34 2.56
CA ILE A 16 3.69 0.71 1.52
C ILE A 16 2.87 1.93 1.91
N ILE A 17 1.64 1.74 2.40
CA ILE A 17 0.76 2.84 2.81
C ILE A 17 1.33 3.58 4.04
N LYS A 18 1.91 2.85 5.01
CA LYS A 18 2.57 3.45 6.17
C LYS A 18 3.77 4.28 5.74
N GLU A 19 4.62 3.77 4.87
CA GLU A 19 5.79 4.48 4.36
C GLU A 19 5.40 5.76 3.61
N CYS A 20 4.39 5.67 2.74
CA CYS A 20 3.83 6.84 2.06
C CYS A 20 3.35 7.90 3.06
N ARG A 21 2.67 7.52 4.15
CA ARG A 21 2.20 8.46 5.18
C ARG A 21 3.36 9.06 5.98
N SER A 22 4.33 8.24 6.36
CA SER A 22 5.52 8.69 7.10
C SER A 22 6.42 9.60 6.28
N SER A 23 6.38 9.51 4.95
CA SER A 23 7.17 10.37 4.06
C SER A 23 6.77 11.84 4.10
N GLY A 24 5.56 12.17 4.59
CA GLY A 24 4.99 13.52 4.55
C GLY A 24 4.65 14.02 3.13
N LYS A 25 4.88 13.20 2.10
CA LYS A 25 4.57 13.53 0.70
C LYS A 25 3.11 13.23 0.38
N THR A 26 2.60 13.88 -0.66
CA THR A 26 1.31 13.47 -1.25
C THR A 26 1.44 12.07 -1.86
N VAL A 27 0.34 11.33 -1.88
CA VAL A 27 0.31 9.97 -2.44
C VAL A 27 0.85 9.95 -3.88
N THR A 28 0.50 10.94 -4.69
CA THR A 28 0.94 11.03 -6.10
C THR A 28 2.43 11.25 -6.23
N ALA A 29 3.02 12.16 -5.43
CA ALA A 29 4.45 12.40 -5.44
C ALA A 29 5.22 11.16 -4.97
N TRP A 30 4.80 10.57 -3.86
CA TRP A 30 5.42 9.35 -3.33
C TRP A 30 5.32 8.18 -4.32
N CYS A 31 4.16 7.99 -4.94
CA CYS A 31 3.97 6.96 -5.96
C CYS A 31 4.90 7.17 -7.17
N SER A 32 5.03 8.41 -7.64
CA SER A 32 5.92 8.75 -8.77
C SER A 32 7.38 8.44 -8.46
N GLU A 33 7.86 8.80 -7.26
CA GLU A 33 9.24 8.54 -6.84
C GLU A 33 9.53 7.05 -6.66
N ASN A 34 8.56 6.30 -6.14
CA ASN A 34 8.70 4.87 -5.85
C ASN A 34 8.30 3.98 -7.04
N ASN A 35 8.08 4.56 -8.23
CA ASN A 35 7.65 3.86 -9.44
C ASN A 35 6.40 2.99 -9.22
N ILE A 36 5.49 3.46 -8.37
CA ILE A 36 4.21 2.82 -8.06
C ILE A 36 3.12 3.56 -8.84
N SER A 37 2.25 2.79 -9.51
CA SER A 37 1.06 3.39 -10.09
C SER A 37 0.11 3.86 -8.99
N SER A 38 -0.31 5.13 -9.05
CA SER A 38 -1.31 5.68 -8.14
C SER A 38 -2.61 4.86 -8.12
N LYS A 39 -3.01 4.27 -9.26
CA LYS A 39 -4.18 3.38 -9.35
C LYS A 39 -4.00 2.14 -8.48
N SER A 40 -2.84 1.49 -8.57
CA SER A 40 -2.50 0.33 -7.74
C SER A 40 -2.47 0.71 -6.26
N PHE A 41 -1.89 1.86 -5.92
CA PHE A 41 -1.86 2.35 -4.55
C PHE A 41 -3.26 2.54 -3.97
N TYR A 42 -4.16 3.22 -4.67
CA TYR A 42 -5.54 3.40 -4.20
C TYR A 42 -6.33 2.09 -4.12
N TYR A 43 -6.07 1.14 -5.02
CA TYR A 43 -6.63 -0.21 -4.93
C TYR A 43 -6.16 -0.93 -3.65
N TRP A 44 -4.86 -0.91 -3.37
CA TRP A 44 -4.29 -1.48 -2.15
C TRP A 44 -4.85 -0.81 -0.89
N GLN A 45 -4.93 0.51 -0.88
CA GLN A 45 -5.50 1.27 0.23
C GLN A 45 -6.96 0.89 0.51
N ARG A 46 -7.77 0.74 -0.54
CA ARG A 46 -9.16 0.27 -0.40
C ARG A 46 -9.23 -1.14 0.14
N LYS A 47 -8.38 -2.06 -0.34
CA LYS A 47 -8.34 -3.45 0.15
C LYS A 47 -7.94 -3.52 1.62
N VAL A 48 -6.89 -2.81 2.02
CA VAL A 48 -6.47 -2.74 3.42
C VAL A 48 -7.60 -2.19 4.29
N ARG A 49 -8.23 -1.07 3.91
CA ARG A 49 -9.37 -0.48 4.66
C ARG A 49 -10.60 -1.38 4.82
N ASN A 50 -10.80 -2.34 3.91
CA ASN A 50 -11.94 -3.26 3.99
C ASN A 50 -11.62 -4.53 4.80
N THR A 51 -10.37 -4.72 5.21
CA THR A 51 -9.93 -5.91 5.97
C THR A 51 -9.61 -5.59 7.42
N VAL A 52 -9.28 -4.34 7.75
CA VAL A 52 -9.23 -3.81 9.14
C VAL A 52 -10.60 -3.32 9.55
#